data_AF-A0A1C6RTX5-F1
#
_entry.id   AF-A0A1C6RTX5-F1
#
_cell.length_a   1.000
_cell.length_b   1.000
_cell.length_c   1.000
_cell.angle_alpha   90.00
_cell.angle_beta   90.00
_cell.angle_gamma   90.00
#
_symmetry.space_group_name_H-M   'P 1'
#
loop_
_entity.id
_entity.type
_entity.pdbx_description
1 polymer ?
#
loop_
_entity_poly.entity_id
_entity_poly.type
_entity_poly.pdbx_seq_one_letter_code
_entity_poly.pdbx_strand_id
1 'polypeptide(L)' 'MLVEVAADGRPSAVVKLSQTGFYLGTSNVAVPTVEHVYILTDRLDDVEVYQYRQPVSEETG' A
#
# COMPACT_ATOMS: atom_id res chain seq x y z
N MET A 1 8.15 -0.61 -6.79
CA MET A 1 7.02 -0.04 -6.03
C MET A 1 6.88 1.40 -6.49
N LEU A 2 5.75 1.76 -7.09
CA LEU A 2 5.52 3.05 -7.74
C LEU A 2 4.38 3.74 -6.97
N VAL A 3 4.61 4.95 -6.47
CA VAL A 3 3.62 5.74 -5.74
C VAL A 3 3.02 6.75 -6.72
N GLU A 4 1.69 6.80 -6.82
CA GLU A 4 1.01 7.81 -7.61
C GLU A 4 1.08 9.18 -6.91
N VAL A 5 1.57 10.18 -7.64
CA VAL A 5 1.70 11.57 -7.17
C VAL A 5 0.57 12.40 -7.79
N ALA A 6 -0.04 13.28 -7.02
CA ALA A 6 -1.06 14.19 -7.52
C ALA A 6 -0.45 15.16 -8.56
N ALA A 7 -1.29 15.73 -9.43
CA ALA A 7 -0.85 16.57 -10.55
C ALA A 7 -0.05 17.82 -10.12
N ASP A 8 -0.16 18.24 -8.86
CA ASP A 8 0.57 19.33 -8.23
C ASP A 8 1.95 18.89 -7.66
N GLY A 9 2.39 17.68 -7.94
CA GLY A 9 3.70 17.16 -7.52
C GLY A 9 3.75 16.75 -6.05
N ARG A 10 2.62 16.78 -5.35
CA ARG A 10 2.50 16.34 -3.96
C ARG A 10 2.01 14.90 -3.89
N PRO A 11 2.56 14.09 -2.98
CA PRO A 11 2.00 12.78 -2.70
C PRO A 11 0.54 12.90 -2.27
N SER A 12 -0.31 12.02 -2.81
CA SER A 12 -1.74 12.04 -2.48
C SER A 12 -1.93 11.77 -0.98
N ALA A 13 -2.96 12.37 -0.37
CA ALA A 13 -3.33 12.09 1.02
C ALA A 13 -3.62 10.59 1.28
N VAL A 14 -3.92 9.85 0.21
CA VAL A 14 -4.04 8.40 0.19
C VAL A 14 -3.10 7.84 -0.87
N VAL A 15 -2.28 6.87 -0.49
CA VAL A 15 -1.36 6.17 -1.39
C VAL A 15 -1.77 4.70 -1.47
N LYS A 16 -1.90 4.19 -2.70
CA LYS A 16 -2.21 2.78 -2.97
C LYS A 16 -1.00 2.09 -3.56
N LEU A 17 -0.66 0.94 -3.00
CA LEU A 17 0.56 0.23 -3.31
C LEU A 17 0.25 -1.23 -3.57
N SER A 18 0.28 -1.62 -4.84
CA SER A 18 0.14 -3.01 -5.26
C SER A 18 1.41 -3.78 -4.90
N GLN A 19 1.31 -4.70 -3.95
CA GLN A 19 2.38 -5.64 -3.63
C GLN A 19 2.03 -7.00 -4.22
N THR A 20 2.81 -7.43 -5.21
CA THR A 20 2.82 -8.83 -5.63
C THR A 20 3.62 -9.60 -4.59
N GLY A 21 2.99 -10.58 -3.93
CA GLY A 21 3.68 -11.39 -2.94
C GLY A 21 4.89 -12.12 -3.53
N PHE A 22 5.95 -12.27 -2.73
CA PHE A 22 7.09 -13.11 -3.10
C PHE A 22 6.73 -14.58 -2.94
N TYR A 23 7.21 -15.43 -3.85
CA TYR A 23 7.04 -16.88 -3.78
C TYR A 23 7.52 -17.42 -2.41
N LEU A 24 6.61 -17.97 -1.60
CA LEU A 24 6.96 -18.74 -0.41
C LEU A 24 6.81 -20.23 -0.74
N GLY A 25 7.92 -20.87 -1.10
CA GLY A 25 8.01 -22.32 -1.32
C GLY A 25 7.79 -22.76 -2.76
N THR A 26 8.23 -23.99 -3.05
CA THR A 26 8.30 -24.68 -4.36
C THR A 26 6.96 -24.90 -5.08
N SER A 27 5.88 -24.28 -4.60
CA SER A 27 4.56 -24.36 -5.21
C SER A 27 4.41 -23.20 -6.20
N ASN A 28 4.28 -23.56 -7.47
CA ASN A 28 4.14 -22.66 -8.63
C ASN A 28 2.76 -21.96 -8.66
N VAL A 29 2.32 -21.41 -7.53
CA VAL A 29 1.04 -20.71 -7.38
C VAL A 29 1.34 -19.23 -7.45
N ALA A 30 0.75 -18.54 -8.43
CA ALA A 30 0.81 -17.09 -8.52
C ALA A 30 0.18 -16.50 -7.25
N VAL A 31 0.97 -15.78 -6.46
CA VAL A 31 0.48 -15.09 -5.27
C VAL A 31 -0.40 -13.93 -5.75
N PRO A 32 -1.62 -13.76 -5.20
CA PRO A 32 -2.47 -12.64 -5.58
C PRO A 32 -1.75 -11.32 -5.31
N THR A 33 -1.89 -10.36 -6.23
CA THR A 33 -1.48 -8.98 -5.98
C THR A 33 -2.43 -8.38 -4.95
N VAL A 34 -1.89 -7.95 -3.81
CA VAL A 34 -2.64 -7.29 -2.76
C VAL A 34 -2.42 -5.78 -2.87
N GLU A 35 -3.51 -5.00 -2.85
CA GLU A 35 -3.44 -3.54 -2.76
C GLU A 35 -3.30 -3.13 -1.29
N HIS A 36 -2.19 -2.48 -0.94
CA HIS A 36 -1.98 -1.88 0.37
C HIS A 36 -2.33 -0.39 0.31
N VAL A 37 -3.25 0.03 1.17
CA VAL A 37 -3.69 1.43 1.26
C VAL A 37 -2.97 2.09 2.43
N TYR A 38 -2.43 3.27 2.19
CA TYR A 38 -1.76 4.10 3.19
C TYR A 38 -2.39 5.48 3.22
N ILE A 39 -2.55 6.03 4.42
CA ILE A 39 -3.15 7.37 4.63
C ILE A 39 -2.11 8.26 5.27
N LEU A 40 -1.96 9.48 4.76
CA LEU A 40 -1.11 10.50 5.36
C LEU A 40 -1.65 10.80 6.77
N THR A 41 -0.87 10.48 7.79
CA THR A 41 -1.27 10.70 9.18
C THR A 41 -0.51 11.84 9.85
N ASP A 42 0.67 12.17 9.34
CA ASP A 42 1.53 13.20 9.92
C ASP A 42 2.51 13.77 8.87
N ARG A 43 3.05 14.94 9.14
CA ARG A 43 4.08 15.59 8.31
C ARG A 43 5.16 16.20 9.19
N LEU A 44 6.38 15.72 9.00
CA LEU A 44 7.58 16.16 9.71
C LEU A 44 8.49 16.90 8.73
N ASP A 45 8.47 18.23 8.74
CA ASP A 45 9.19 19.09 7.80
C ASP A 45 8.87 18.73 6.32
N ASP A 46 9.83 18.09 5.64
CA ASP A 46 9.73 17.63 4.25
C ASP A 46 9.35 16.14 4.13
N VAL A 47 9.16 15.45 5.27
CA VAL A 47 8.82 14.03 5.33
C VAL A 47 7.34 13.84 5.59
N GLU A 48 6.69 13.10 4.71
CA GLU A 48 5.28 12.71 4.87
C GLU A 48 5.19 11.29 5.46
N VAL A 49 4.46 11.17 6.57
CA VAL A 49 4.33 9.91 7.30
C VAL A 49 2.98 9.28 6.97
N TYR A 50 3.05 8.10 6.35
CA TYR A 50 1.91 7.35 5.88
C TYR A 50 1.66 6.12 6.75
N GLN A 51 0.46 6.01 7.32
CA GLN A 51 0.07 4.85 8.10
C GLN A 51 -0.65 3.83 7.21
N TYR A 52 -0.21 2.58 7.28
CA TYR A 52 -0.90 1.47 6.64
C TYR A 52 -2.30 1.29 7.21
N ARG A 53 -3.31 1.30 6.35
CA ARG A 53 -4.65 0.90 6.69
C ARG A 53 -4.75 -0.60 6.42
N GLN A 54 -4.85 -1.39 7.48
CA GLN A 54 -5.18 -2.80 7.32
C GLN A 54 -6.49 -2.92 6.53
N PRO A 55 -6.55 -3.76 5.49
CA PRO A 55 -7.82 -4.09 4.88
C PRO A 55 -8.72 -4.62 6.00
N VAL A 56 -9.99 -4.19 6.02
CA VAL A 56 -10.98 -4.82 6.88
C VAL A 56 -10.93 -6.29 6.52
N SER A 57 -10.46 -7.12 7.46
CA SER A 57 -10.60 -8.55 7.29
C SER A 57 -12.09 -8.80 7.16
N GLU A 58 -12.53 -9.18 5.98
CA GLU A 58 -13.79 -9.90 5.86
C GLU A 58 -13.60 -11.15 6.72
N GLU A 59 -14.08 -11.05 7.96
CA GLU A 59 -14.18 -12.15 8.90
C GLU A 59 -14.90 -13.26 8.13
N THR A 60 -14.15 -14.28 7.74
CA THR A 60 -14.71 -15.49 7.16
C THR A 60 -15.48 -16.16 8.29
N GLY A 61 -16.76 -15.80 8.41
CA GLY A 61 -17.77 -16.58 9.11
C GLY A 61 -18.19 -17.78 8.29
#